data_AF-A0A6A6JJD5-F1
#
_entry.id   AF-A0A6A6JJD5-F1
#
_cell.length_a   1.000
_cell.length_b   1.000
_cell.length_c   1.000
_cell.angle_alpha   90.00
_cell.angle_beta   90.00
_cell.angle_gamma   90.00
#
_symmetry.space_group_name_H-M   'P 1'
#
loop_
_entity.id
_entity.type
_entity.pdbx_description
1 polymer ?
#
loop_
_entity_poly.entity_id
_entity_poly.type
_entity_poly.pdbx_seq_one_letter_code
_entity_poly.pdbx_strand_id
1 'polypeptide(L)'
;MLSANLAQVCTVVLFRNRRRSRLSWVLGWLCPVVIGLLVDMAWPPTLLYALIGVAQRRAPEPSSYASRHMECEIIGNPDFYGLGIRLGIYFQWLSALLAGPSEGEGLLVSYFVFALALYVSFFVFTFGDSATFVAEVAIMLLIFFGGIYIMITSRFYRKRKVPRANATEYGSMGLPIVYNLVLFPMVLYGCWFWCRMAGGRIKPFAESPCGTYLFLFARVTPGRVRMASGFMAFVFIYTLLAVCFYQLSQLIMFLGPLLFVWRNRSNLAASSEPQAANSPRVPSIAGSQDSIPASLLRFVQLGVQFDDADAVLFRQSAIQMVYVLPLTVIFVLVDQGVRLILWTTGQSKKPWVDPLFKAEREDGTRGPLSSMSVALYVFVAIALSILGVELTLVWNSISGVYEIKSPGQLIPLIIGMGTLGQVLWKKLISGFETLVDRLVGQSPGDVNHGAERELDSIARERTVDIEAGASFQLPDSRWMVVSSSLRRTAAEPSPSA
;
A
#
# COMPACT_ATOMS: atom_id res chain seq x y z
N MET A 1 25.28 4.24 1.61
CA MET A 1 26.60 4.81 1.26
C MET A 1 27.06 4.43 -0.14
N LEU A 2 27.06 3.15 -0.54
CA LEU A 2 27.50 2.77 -1.90
C LEU A 2 26.64 3.36 -3.04
N SER A 3 25.30 3.35 -2.89
CA SER A 3 24.36 3.96 -3.84
C SER A 3 24.54 5.48 -3.95
N ALA A 4 24.75 6.16 -2.82
CA ALA A 4 25.01 7.60 -2.76
C ALA A 4 26.35 7.96 -3.42
N ASN A 5 27.40 7.16 -3.21
CA ASN A 5 28.71 7.37 -3.83
C ASN A 5 28.67 7.10 -5.35
N LEU A 6 27.96 6.06 -5.80
CA LEU A 6 27.75 5.79 -7.23
C LEU A 6 26.95 6.91 -7.91
N ALA A 7 25.90 7.42 -7.25
CA ALA A 7 25.13 8.56 -7.73
C ALA A 7 26.00 9.84 -7.80
N GLN A 8 26.84 10.10 -6.80
CA GLN A 8 27.79 11.23 -6.81
C GLN A 8 28.83 11.10 -7.93
N VAL A 9 29.41 9.93 -8.13
CA VAL A 9 30.40 9.70 -9.20
C VAL A 9 29.77 9.89 -10.58
N CYS A 10 28.56 9.36 -10.83
CA CYS A 10 27.82 9.62 -12.07
C CYS A 10 27.50 11.11 -12.26
N THR A 11 27.14 11.82 -11.19
CA THR A 11 26.84 13.26 -11.23
C THR A 11 28.09 14.08 -11.60
N VAL A 12 29.24 13.76 -11.01
CA VAL A 12 30.52 14.47 -11.25
C VAL A 12 31.06 14.21 -12.67
N VAL A 13 30.96 12.97 -13.16
CA VAL A 13 31.39 12.62 -14.53
C VAL A 13 30.51 13.32 -15.58
N LEU A 14 29.22 13.50 -15.32
CA LEU A 14 28.31 14.19 -16.23
C LEU A 14 28.47 15.73 -16.20
N PHE A 15 28.86 16.31 -15.06
CA PHE A 15 29.00 17.77 -14.92
C PHE A 15 30.28 18.35 -15.57
N ARG A 16 31.33 17.54 -15.74
CA ARG A 16 32.63 18.03 -16.24
C ARG A 16 32.63 18.32 -17.76
N ASN A 17 31.57 17.97 -18.48
CA ASN A 17 31.48 18.16 -19.93
C ASN A 17 30.45 19.25 -20.31
N ARG A 18 30.84 20.52 -20.15
CA ARG A 18 29.97 21.72 -20.14
C ARG A 18 29.30 22.11 -21.49
N ARG A 19 29.49 21.35 -22.57
CA ARG A 19 29.05 21.73 -23.93
C ARG A 19 27.98 20.85 -24.57
N ARG A 20 27.34 19.93 -23.83
CA ARG A 20 26.26 19.09 -24.39
C ARG A 20 24.87 19.58 -23.98
N SER A 21 23.96 19.43 -24.95
CA SER A 21 22.56 19.84 -24.97
C SER A 21 21.78 19.49 -23.69
N ARG A 22 20.65 20.20 -23.48
CA ARG A 22 19.68 20.02 -22.37
C ARG A 22 19.31 18.54 -22.07
N LEU A 23 19.56 17.63 -23.00
CA LEU A 23 19.35 16.19 -22.87
C LEU A 23 20.36 15.47 -21.94
N SER A 24 21.60 15.96 -21.82
CA SER A 24 22.60 15.39 -20.91
C SER A 24 22.17 15.53 -19.45
N TRP A 25 21.39 16.56 -19.14
CA TRP A 25 20.83 16.79 -17.82
C TRP A 25 19.76 15.76 -17.49
N VAL A 26 18.80 15.53 -18.38
CA VAL A 26 17.71 14.57 -18.16
C VAL A 26 18.23 13.13 -18.02
N LEU A 27 19.16 12.72 -18.87
CA LEU A 27 19.81 11.40 -18.75
C LEU A 27 20.62 11.25 -17.46
N GLY A 28 21.21 12.35 -16.96
CA GLY A 28 21.90 12.38 -15.68
C GLY A 28 21.00 12.21 -14.46
N TRP A 29 19.72 12.62 -14.55
CA TRP A 29 18.74 12.39 -13.49
C TRP A 29 18.10 11.01 -13.53
N LEU A 30 17.89 10.45 -14.73
CA LEU A 30 17.21 9.16 -14.90
C LEU A 30 18.09 7.96 -14.54
N CYS A 31 19.38 8.02 -14.85
CA CYS A 31 20.32 6.94 -14.58
C CYS A 31 20.42 6.57 -13.08
N PRO A 32 20.61 7.52 -12.13
CA PRO A 32 20.68 7.20 -10.71
C PRO A 32 19.36 6.69 -10.12
N VAL A 33 18.19 7.07 -10.66
CA VAL A 33 16.89 6.56 -10.19
C VAL A 33 16.69 5.10 -10.62
N VAL A 34 16.99 4.76 -11.87
CA VAL A 34 16.88 3.37 -12.36
C VAL A 34 17.93 2.48 -11.69
N ILE A 35 19.17 2.96 -11.54
CA ILE A 35 20.21 2.25 -10.80
C ILE A 35 19.81 2.08 -9.33
N GLY A 36 19.26 3.13 -8.70
CA GLY A 36 18.76 3.07 -7.33
C GLY A 36 17.69 1.99 -7.17
N LEU A 37 16.68 1.96 -8.05
CA LEU A 37 15.64 0.93 -8.02
C LEU A 37 16.22 -0.47 -8.21
N LEU A 38 17.09 -0.70 -9.20
CA LEU A 38 17.68 -2.01 -9.45
C LEU A 38 18.58 -2.47 -8.28
N VAL A 39 19.33 -1.56 -7.68
CA VAL A 39 20.15 -1.83 -6.49
C VAL A 39 19.27 -2.13 -5.29
N ASP A 40 18.23 -1.34 -5.04
CA ASP A 40 17.28 -1.56 -3.94
C ASP A 40 16.48 -2.85 -4.10
N MET A 41 16.25 -3.30 -5.34
CA MET A 41 15.61 -4.59 -5.64
C MET A 41 16.54 -5.78 -5.43
N ALA A 42 17.82 -5.67 -5.81
CA ALA A 42 18.76 -6.79 -5.82
C ALA A 42 19.56 -6.94 -4.51
N TRP A 43 19.87 -5.83 -3.82
CA TRP A 43 20.76 -5.82 -2.66
C TRP A 43 20.16 -6.49 -1.41
N PRO A 44 18.94 -6.15 -0.94
CA PRO A 44 18.39 -6.78 0.25
C PRO A 44 18.22 -8.31 0.13
N PRO A 45 17.75 -8.86 -1.01
CA PRO A 45 17.65 -10.31 -1.21
C PRO A 45 18.99 -11.03 -1.21
N THR A 46 19.98 -10.46 -1.91
CA THR A 46 21.32 -11.06 -2.02
C THR A 46 22.05 -11.01 -0.68
N LEU A 47 21.95 -9.88 0.04
CA LEU A 47 22.47 -9.74 1.39
C LEU A 47 21.79 -10.74 2.34
N LEU A 48 20.47 -10.82 2.34
CA LEU A 48 19.74 -11.77 3.17
C LEU A 48 20.13 -13.21 2.85
N TYR A 49 20.22 -13.59 1.58
CA TYR A 49 20.64 -14.93 1.18
C TYR A 49 22.07 -15.25 1.64
N ALA A 50 23.00 -14.28 1.51
CA ALA A 50 24.36 -14.41 2.01
C ALA A 50 24.40 -14.56 3.54
N LEU A 51 23.62 -13.75 4.26
CA LEU A 51 23.51 -13.81 5.72
C LEU A 51 22.92 -15.14 6.17
N ILE A 52 21.84 -15.62 5.54
CA ILE A 52 21.31 -16.96 5.77
C ILE A 52 22.40 -18.03 5.59
N GLY A 53 23.24 -17.90 4.56
CA GLY A 53 24.39 -18.77 4.34
C GLY A 53 25.41 -18.73 5.48
N VAL A 54 25.63 -17.57 6.11
CA VAL A 54 26.47 -17.42 7.31
C VAL A 54 25.81 -18.08 8.53
N ALA A 55 24.51 -17.84 8.77
CA ALA A 55 23.77 -18.48 9.86
C ALA A 55 23.79 -20.01 9.75
N GLN A 56 23.66 -20.57 8.55
CA GLN A 56 23.72 -22.01 8.33
C GLN A 56 25.06 -22.67 8.71
N ARG A 57 26.16 -21.89 8.75
CA ARG A 57 27.48 -22.40 9.14
C ARG A 57 27.68 -22.42 10.65
N ARG A 58 26.88 -21.68 11.41
CA ARG A 58 26.92 -21.71 12.86
C ARG A 58 26.18 -22.95 13.34
N ALA A 59 26.93 -23.85 13.97
CA ALA A 59 26.34 -24.90 14.79
C ALA A 59 26.14 -24.29 16.19
N PRO A 60 24.90 -24.12 16.65
CA PRO A 60 24.64 -23.57 17.97
C PRO A 60 25.15 -24.51 19.07
N GLU A 61 25.65 -23.92 20.17
CA GLU A 61 26.32 -24.66 21.23
C GLU A 61 25.32 -25.56 21.99
N PRO A 62 25.58 -26.87 22.19
CA PRO A 62 24.65 -27.79 22.83
C PRO A 62 24.20 -27.36 24.24
N SER A 63 25.08 -26.70 24.99
CA SER A 63 24.83 -26.16 26.33
C SER A 63 23.71 -25.11 26.34
N SER A 64 23.66 -24.26 25.32
CA SER A 64 22.63 -23.23 25.13
C SER A 64 21.24 -23.85 25.02
N TYR A 65 21.10 -24.96 24.30
CA TYR A 65 19.83 -25.69 24.18
C TYR A 65 19.39 -26.32 25.48
N ALA A 66 20.30 -26.98 26.20
CA ALA A 66 20.00 -27.64 27.47
C ALA A 66 19.41 -26.67 28.51
N SER A 67 19.83 -25.40 28.47
CA SER A 67 19.30 -24.36 29.36
C SER A 67 17.89 -23.85 28.98
N ARG A 68 17.46 -24.05 27.73
CA ARG A 68 16.21 -23.46 27.18
C ARG A 68 15.06 -24.46 27.06
N HIS A 69 15.21 -25.68 27.56
CA HIS A 69 14.10 -26.62 27.66
C HIS A 69 14.19 -27.44 28.94
N MET A 70 13.03 -27.84 29.45
CA MET A 70 12.90 -28.80 30.55
C MET A 70 11.91 -29.87 30.09
N GLU A 71 12.39 -31.10 29.91
CA GLU A 71 11.62 -32.21 29.34
C GLU A 71 11.05 -31.86 27.95
N CYS A 72 9.75 -31.56 27.87
CA CYS A 72 9.05 -31.16 26.64
C CYS A 72 8.76 -29.65 26.56
N GLU A 73 9.02 -28.89 27.62
CA GLU A 73 8.69 -27.47 27.70
C GLU A 73 9.82 -26.61 27.11
N ILE A 74 9.47 -25.68 26.23
CA ILE A 74 10.41 -24.73 25.64
C ILE A 74 10.29 -23.41 26.37
N ILE A 75 11.41 -22.89 26.89
CA ILE A 75 11.45 -21.55 27.47
C ILE A 75 11.56 -20.56 26.32
N GLY A 76 10.43 -19.97 25.94
CA GLY A 76 10.33 -19.01 24.85
C GLY A 76 10.94 -17.67 25.22
N ASN A 77 11.34 -16.90 24.21
CA ASN A 77 11.85 -15.54 24.44
C ASN A 77 10.70 -14.52 24.31
N PRO A 78 10.32 -13.85 25.41
CA PRO A 78 9.16 -12.97 25.41
C PRO A 78 9.38 -11.62 24.70
N ASP A 79 10.63 -11.24 24.41
CA ASP A 79 10.93 -10.00 23.66
C ASP A 79 10.70 -10.14 22.15
N PHE A 80 10.48 -11.38 21.69
CA PHE A 80 10.29 -11.69 20.29
C PHE A 80 8.81 -11.88 19.96
N TYR A 81 8.12 -12.71 20.73
CA TYR A 81 6.71 -13.03 20.50
C TYR A 81 5.94 -13.17 21.83
N GLY A 82 6.38 -12.44 22.87
CA GLY A 82 5.67 -12.38 24.15
C GLY A 82 4.27 -11.79 24.04
N LEU A 83 3.52 -11.91 25.13
CA LEU A 83 2.10 -11.57 25.17
C LEU A 83 1.83 -10.13 24.73
N GLY A 84 2.63 -9.16 25.20
CA GLY A 84 2.41 -7.75 24.84
C GLY A 84 2.64 -7.46 23.35
N ILE A 85 3.62 -8.12 22.72
CA ILE A 85 3.87 -8.02 21.28
C ILE A 85 2.70 -8.62 20.49
N ARG A 86 2.28 -9.83 20.85
CA ARG A 86 1.17 -10.53 20.19
C ARG A 86 -0.13 -9.75 20.29
N LEU A 87 -0.54 -9.36 21.51
CA LEU A 87 -1.76 -8.58 21.72
C LEU A 87 -1.70 -7.22 21.02
N GLY A 88 -0.56 -6.53 21.06
CA GLY A 88 -0.35 -5.29 20.32
C GLY A 88 -0.63 -5.46 18.83
N ILE A 89 -0.05 -6.49 18.22
CA ILE A 89 -0.25 -6.83 16.80
C ILE A 89 -1.70 -7.23 16.53
N TYR A 90 -2.35 -8.00 17.40
CA TYR A 90 -3.75 -8.39 17.23
C TYR A 90 -4.71 -7.20 17.31
N PHE A 91 -4.48 -6.28 18.23
CA PHE A 91 -5.25 -5.04 18.31
C PHE A 91 -5.03 -4.16 17.09
N GLN A 92 -3.79 -4.10 16.59
CA GLN A 92 -3.55 -3.46 15.32
C GLN A 92 -4.38 -4.15 14.24
N TRP A 93 -4.28 -5.46 14.05
CA TRP A 93 -5.03 -6.19 13.03
C TRP A 93 -6.54 -5.93 13.08
N LEU A 94 -7.11 -5.94 14.29
CA LEU A 94 -8.50 -5.58 14.51
C LEU A 94 -8.80 -4.13 14.13
N SER A 95 -7.88 -3.21 14.42
CA SER A 95 -8.00 -1.79 14.04
C SER A 95 -8.11 -1.60 12.53
N ALA A 96 -7.36 -2.34 11.69
CA ALA A 96 -7.55 -2.25 10.22
C ALA A 96 -8.84 -2.84 9.73
N LEU A 97 -9.30 -3.93 10.35
CA LEU A 97 -10.56 -4.52 9.97
C LEU A 97 -11.71 -3.54 10.25
N LEU A 98 -11.63 -2.82 11.37
CA LEU A 98 -12.61 -1.83 11.75
C LEU A 98 -12.43 -0.52 10.95
N ALA A 99 -11.21 -0.09 10.68
CA ALA A 99 -10.92 1.17 10.02
C ALA A 99 -11.62 1.25 8.65
N GLY A 100 -12.33 2.36 8.44
CA GLY A 100 -12.96 2.63 7.14
C GLY A 100 -11.92 2.99 6.07
N PRO A 101 -12.31 3.03 4.78
CA PRO A 101 -11.43 3.46 3.68
C PRO A 101 -10.80 4.85 3.86
N SER A 102 -11.42 5.71 4.69
CA SER A 102 -11.00 7.08 4.97
C SER A 102 -9.96 7.22 6.08
N GLU A 103 -9.71 6.18 6.88
CA GLU A 103 -8.89 6.27 8.11
C GLU A 103 -7.46 5.70 7.92
N GLY A 104 -7.06 5.45 6.66
CA GLY A 104 -5.97 4.53 6.34
C GLY A 104 -4.54 5.03 6.59
N GLU A 105 -4.25 6.33 6.62
CA GLU A 105 -2.85 6.82 6.59
C GLU A 105 -2.10 6.60 7.90
N GLY A 106 -2.62 7.08 9.03
CA GLY A 106 -1.96 6.92 10.33
C GLY A 106 -1.89 5.45 10.78
N LEU A 107 -2.90 4.67 10.42
CA LEU A 107 -2.93 3.25 10.72
C LEU A 107 -1.87 2.48 9.92
N LEU A 108 -1.72 2.83 8.64
CA LEU A 108 -0.71 2.24 7.77
C LEU A 108 0.70 2.54 8.28
N VAL A 109 1.00 3.77 8.72
CA VAL A 109 2.30 4.10 9.33
C VAL A 109 2.56 3.25 10.57
N SER A 110 1.55 3.08 11.43
CA SER A 110 1.67 2.26 12.64
C SER A 110 2.00 0.80 12.31
N TYR A 111 1.37 0.21 11.29
CA TYR A 111 1.74 -1.13 10.81
C TYR A 111 3.16 -1.20 10.27
N PHE A 112 3.59 -0.19 9.52
CA PHE A 112 4.94 -0.17 8.96
C PHE A 112 5.99 -0.20 10.06
N VAL A 113 5.79 0.59 11.13
CA VAL A 113 6.69 0.58 12.29
C VAL A 113 6.75 -0.80 12.93
N PHE A 114 5.60 -1.47 13.08
CA PHE A 114 5.56 -2.82 13.65
C PHE A 114 6.18 -3.87 12.74
N ALA A 115 5.91 -3.83 11.44
CA ALA A 115 6.50 -4.74 10.47
C ALA A 115 8.03 -4.58 10.43
N LEU A 116 8.53 -3.34 10.52
CA LEU A 116 9.97 -3.05 10.62
C LEU A 116 10.55 -3.56 11.95
N ALA A 117 9.86 -3.36 13.07
CA ALA A 117 10.29 -3.86 14.36
C ALA A 117 10.37 -5.39 14.39
N LEU A 118 9.34 -6.07 13.86
CA LEU A 118 9.33 -7.52 13.68
C LEU A 118 10.46 -7.98 12.75
N TYR A 119 10.71 -7.25 11.67
CA TYR A 119 11.82 -7.55 10.76
C TYR A 119 13.18 -7.47 11.46
N VAL A 120 13.44 -6.40 12.22
CA VAL A 120 14.69 -6.25 12.97
C VAL A 120 14.81 -7.34 14.03
N SER A 121 13.73 -7.57 14.79
CA SER A 121 13.65 -8.61 15.81
C SER A 121 13.93 -9.99 15.22
N PHE A 122 13.39 -10.26 14.03
CA PHE A 122 13.60 -11.49 13.30
C PHE A 122 15.07 -11.72 12.91
N PHE A 123 15.76 -10.65 12.50
CA PHE A 123 17.20 -10.71 12.21
C PHE A 123 18.02 -10.97 13.46
N VAL A 124 17.74 -10.24 14.55
CA VAL A 124 18.41 -10.48 15.83
C VAL A 124 18.17 -11.91 16.31
N PHE A 125 16.95 -12.41 16.14
CA PHE A 125 16.56 -13.77 16.48
C PHE A 125 17.30 -14.83 15.64
N THR A 126 17.44 -14.60 14.33
CA THR A 126 18.09 -15.54 13.40
C THR A 126 19.61 -15.56 13.54
N PHE A 127 20.23 -14.42 13.85
CA PHE A 127 21.69 -14.26 13.87
C PHE A 127 22.29 -14.16 15.28
N GLY A 128 21.44 -14.14 16.31
CA GLY A 128 21.85 -14.18 17.71
C GLY A 128 22.44 -15.53 18.10
N ASP A 129 23.22 -15.53 19.18
CA ASP A 129 23.90 -16.73 19.69
C ASP A 129 22.99 -17.60 20.58
N SER A 130 21.74 -17.16 20.80
CA SER A 130 20.76 -17.92 21.57
C SER A 130 20.27 -19.14 20.81
N ALA A 131 20.19 -20.28 21.49
CA ALA A 131 19.53 -21.49 21.00
C ALA A 131 18.09 -21.20 20.55
N THR A 132 17.75 -21.37 19.28
CA THR A 132 16.41 -21.12 18.75
C THR A 132 15.76 -22.39 18.23
N PHE A 133 14.48 -22.56 18.56
CA PHE A 133 13.68 -23.69 18.11
C PHE A 133 12.93 -23.37 16.83
N VAL A 134 12.74 -24.38 16.00
CA VAL A 134 12.01 -24.26 14.72
C VAL A 134 10.58 -23.70 14.90
N ALA A 135 9.90 -24.08 16.00
CA ALA A 135 8.55 -23.59 16.30
C ALA A 135 8.52 -22.06 16.49
N GLU A 136 9.53 -21.49 17.13
CA GLU A 136 9.63 -20.04 17.38
C GLU A 136 9.80 -19.26 16.06
N VAL A 137 10.63 -19.77 15.14
CA VAL A 137 10.79 -19.18 13.79
C VAL A 137 9.48 -19.26 13.02
N ALA A 138 8.77 -20.38 13.10
CA ALA A 138 7.47 -20.55 12.44
C ALA A 138 6.42 -19.57 12.98
N ILE A 139 6.35 -19.38 14.31
CA ILE A 139 5.47 -18.40 14.96
C ILE A 139 5.77 -16.99 14.44
N MET A 140 7.03 -16.60 14.40
CA MET A 140 7.46 -15.30 13.89
C MET A 140 7.04 -15.07 12.43
N LEU A 141 7.22 -16.08 11.58
CA LEU A 141 6.80 -16.00 10.18
C LEU A 141 5.28 -15.93 10.04
N LEU A 142 4.52 -16.64 10.89
CA LEU A 142 3.06 -16.58 10.92
C LEU A 142 2.55 -15.19 11.34
N ILE A 143 3.15 -14.61 12.39
CA ILE A 143 2.85 -13.23 12.83
C ILE A 143 3.14 -12.25 11.68
N PHE A 144 4.31 -12.34 11.06
CA PHE A 144 4.65 -11.46 9.95
C PHE A 144 3.65 -11.61 8.79
N PHE A 145 3.31 -12.85 8.42
CA PHE A 145 2.41 -13.15 7.31
C PHE A 145 0.98 -12.62 7.54
N GLY A 146 0.46 -12.71 8.76
CA GLY A 146 -0.82 -12.11 9.13
C GLY A 146 -0.87 -10.59 8.87
N GLY A 147 0.23 -9.88 9.15
CA GLY A 147 0.34 -8.45 8.89
C GLY A 147 0.30 -8.07 7.40
N ILE A 148 0.83 -8.93 6.51
CA ILE A 148 0.85 -8.69 5.05
C ILE A 148 -0.58 -8.56 4.49
N TYR A 149 -1.49 -9.44 4.92
CA TYR A 149 -2.88 -9.45 4.42
C TYR A 149 -3.59 -8.13 4.71
N ILE A 150 -3.34 -7.54 5.88
CA ILE A 150 -3.92 -6.27 6.28
C ILE A 150 -3.37 -5.11 5.45
N MET A 151 -2.06 -5.11 5.19
CA MET A 151 -1.42 -4.08 4.36
C MET A 151 -1.93 -4.11 2.92
N ILE A 152 -2.12 -5.31 2.35
CA ILE A 152 -2.68 -5.46 1.01
C ILE A 152 -4.11 -4.90 0.98
N THR A 153 -4.92 -5.23 1.97
CA THR A 153 -6.33 -4.84 2.01
C THR A 153 -6.52 -3.33 2.19
N SER A 154 -5.74 -2.69 3.05
CA SER A 154 -5.78 -1.22 3.23
C SER A 154 -5.48 -0.45 1.93
N ARG A 155 -4.58 -0.96 1.07
CA ARG A 155 -4.31 -0.41 -0.26
C ARG A 155 -5.50 -0.56 -1.22
N PHE A 156 -6.20 -1.69 -1.17
CA PHE A 156 -7.40 -1.92 -1.98
C PHE A 156 -8.51 -0.94 -1.62
N TYR A 157 -8.72 -0.65 -0.33
CA TYR A 157 -9.74 0.31 0.10
C TYR A 157 -9.41 1.77 -0.27
N ARG A 158 -8.13 2.19 -0.21
CA ARG A 158 -7.73 3.57 -0.50
C ARG A 158 -7.96 3.98 -1.96
N LYS A 159 -7.77 3.08 -2.93
CA LYS A 159 -7.94 3.39 -4.37
C LYS A 159 -9.39 3.63 -4.82
N ARG A 160 -10.39 3.41 -3.95
CA ARG A 160 -11.81 3.55 -4.32
C ARG A 160 -12.36 4.98 -4.26
N LYS A 161 -11.69 5.94 -3.60
CA LYS A 161 -12.30 7.24 -3.27
C LYS A 161 -11.60 8.50 -3.78
N VAL A 162 -10.42 8.42 -4.42
CA VAL A 162 -9.75 9.65 -4.89
C VAL A 162 -10.36 10.09 -6.23
N PRO A 163 -11.03 11.26 -6.30
CA PRO A 163 -11.56 11.79 -7.55
C PRO A 163 -10.43 12.12 -8.51
N ARG A 164 -10.62 11.77 -9.79
CA ARG A 164 -9.63 11.85 -10.87
C ARG A 164 -9.00 13.24 -11.08
N ALA A 165 -9.65 14.31 -10.60
CA ALA A 165 -9.27 15.69 -10.87
C ALA A 165 -8.04 16.21 -10.09
N ASN A 166 -7.71 15.63 -8.93
CA ASN A 166 -6.60 16.11 -8.07
C ASN A 166 -5.48 15.07 -7.89
N ALA A 167 -5.34 14.13 -8.85
CA ALA A 167 -4.33 13.06 -8.81
C ALA A 167 -2.87 13.53 -9.05
N THR A 168 -2.63 14.85 -9.09
CA THR A 168 -1.29 15.46 -9.19
C THR A 168 -0.53 15.45 -7.87
N GLU A 169 -1.19 15.14 -6.75
CA GLU A 169 -0.49 14.87 -5.51
C GLU A 169 0.22 13.51 -5.65
N TYR A 170 1.48 13.58 -6.07
CA TYR A 170 2.48 12.51 -6.07
C TYR A 170 2.54 11.89 -4.66
N GLY A 171 1.58 11.02 -4.35
CA GLY A 171 1.44 10.35 -3.07
C GLY A 171 2.64 9.45 -2.81
N SER A 172 3.61 10.00 -2.08
CA SER A 172 4.76 9.35 -1.43
C SER A 172 5.33 8.13 -2.16
N MET A 173 6.23 8.36 -3.11
CA MET A 173 7.10 7.32 -3.70
C MET A 173 7.83 6.48 -2.63
N GLY A 174 8.01 7.02 -1.41
CA GLY A 174 8.65 6.34 -0.29
C GLY A 174 7.87 5.14 0.28
N LEU A 175 6.53 5.14 0.23
CA LEU A 175 5.74 4.08 0.87
C LEU A 175 5.79 2.73 0.14
N PRO A 176 5.77 2.67 -1.21
CA PRO A 176 6.10 1.46 -1.95
C PRO A 176 7.55 0.97 -1.72
N ILE A 177 8.52 1.88 -1.60
CA ILE A 177 9.93 1.52 -1.40
C ILE A 177 10.12 0.84 -0.04
N VAL A 178 9.60 1.44 1.03
CA VAL A 178 9.70 0.87 2.39
C VAL A 178 8.98 -0.49 2.47
N TYR A 179 7.82 -0.61 1.82
CA TYR A 179 7.12 -1.89 1.69
C TYR A 179 7.99 -2.96 1.04
N ASN A 180 8.70 -2.62 -0.03
CA ASN A 180 9.58 -3.54 -0.72
C ASN A 180 10.77 -3.95 0.13
N LEU A 181 11.36 -3.02 0.89
CA LEU A 181 12.52 -3.26 1.75
C LEU A 181 12.23 -4.21 2.92
N VAL A 182 11.00 -4.22 3.44
CA VAL A 182 10.63 -5.07 4.58
C VAL A 182 9.96 -6.37 4.13
N LEU A 183 9.02 -6.29 3.19
CA LEU A 183 8.23 -7.45 2.77
C LEU A 183 9.06 -8.46 1.99
N PHE A 184 9.79 -7.99 0.98
CA PHE A 184 10.46 -8.87 0.05
C PHE A 184 11.48 -9.78 0.75
N PRO A 185 12.37 -9.26 1.63
CA PRO A 185 13.31 -10.12 2.32
C PRO A 185 12.62 -11.12 3.25
N MET A 186 11.53 -10.75 3.94
CA MET A 186 10.80 -11.69 4.80
C MET A 186 10.12 -12.81 4.02
N VAL A 187 9.52 -12.50 2.86
CA VAL A 187 8.94 -13.53 1.99
C VAL A 187 10.03 -14.45 1.45
N LEU A 188 11.18 -13.89 1.04
CA LEU A 188 12.33 -14.68 0.61
C LEU A 188 12.87 -15.58 1.73
N TYR A 189 12.99 -15.05 2.94
CA TYR A 189 13.37 -15.83 4.11
C TYR A 189 12.38 -16.96 4.36
N GLY A 190 11.07 -16.66 4.36
CA GLY A 190 10.02 -17.65 4.54
C GLY A 190 10.10 -18.76 3.48
N CYS A 191 10.33 -18.41 2.21
CA CYS A 191 10.58 -19.38 1.15
C CYS A 191 11.75 -20.30 1.51
N TRP A 192 12.90 -19.73 1.88
CA TRP A 192 14.07 -20.49 2.26
C TRP A 192 13.79 -21.42 3.45
N PHE A 193 13.18 -20.89 4.51
CA PHE A 193 12.88 -21.62 5.74
C PHE A 193 11.98 -22.82 5.45
N TRP A 194 10.83 -22.59 4.79
CA TRP A 194 9.87 -23.64 4.50
C TRP A 194 10.42 -24.67 3.49
N CYS A 195 11.17 -24.24 2.47
CA CYS A 195 11.85 -25.16 1.54
C CYS A 195 12.87 -26.06 2.26
N ARG A 196 13.67 -25.50 3.17
CA ARG A 196 14.65 -26.27 3.93
C ARG A 196 14.00 -27.21 4.92
N MET A 197 12.89 -26.79 5.53
CA MET A 197 12.09 -27.61 6.42
C MET A 197 11.46 -28.79 5.68
N ALA A 198 10.87 -28.54 4.50
CA ALA A 198 10.35 -29.59 3.61
C ALA A 198 11.47 -30.56 3.16
N GLY A 199 12.68 -30.04 2.92
CA GLY A 199 13.85 -30.84 2.63
C GLY A 199 14.40 -31.65 3.81
N GLY A 200 13.98 -31.38 5.05
CA GLY A 200 14.53 -31.98 6.28
C GLY A 200 15.99 -31.60 6.53
N ARG A 201 16.42 -30.41 6.09
CA ARG A 201 17.82 -29.94 6.18
C ARG A 201 17.90 -28.55 6.83
N ILE A 202 17.18 -28.35 7.92
CA ILE A 202 17.34 -27.18 8.79
C ILE A 202 18.45 -27.51 9.80
N LYS A 203 19.59 -26.87 9.63
CA LYS A 203 20.75 -26.95 10.54
C LYS A 203 20.81 -25.84 11.60
N PRO A 204 20.41 -24.58 11.33
CA PRO A 204 20.62 -23.49 12.29
C PRO A 204 19.63 -23.50 13.45
N PHE A 205 18.56 -24.29 13.38
CA PHE A 205 17.50 -24.33 14.40
C PHE A 205 17.35 -25.74 14.94
N ALA A 206 17.13 -25.87 16.24
CA ALA A 206 16.87 -27.17 16.85
C ALA A 206 15.41 -27.57 16.71
N GLU A 207 15.19 -28.87 16.60
CA GLU A 207 13.86 -29.44 16.76
C GLU A 207 13.41 -29.32 18.22
N SER A 208 12.10 -29.20 18.41
CA SER A 208 11.51 -29.19 19.75
C SER A 208 11.73 -30.55 20.41
N PRO A 209 11.99 -30.63 21.73
CA PRO A 209 12.40 -31.86 22.41
C PRO A 209 11.41 -33.02 22.26
N CYS A 210 10.11 -32.73 22.17
CA CYS A 210 9.04 -33.73 22.00
C CYS A 210 8.41 -33.71 20.61
N GLY A 211 9.18 -33.24 19.63
CA GLY A 211 8.78 -33.03 18.25
C GLY A 211 8.11 -31.67 18.05
N THR A 212 8.31 -31.11 16.86
CA THR A 212 7.73 -29.81 16.50
C THR A 212 6.30 -29.99 16.01
N TYR A 213 5.37 -29.26 16.60
CA TYR A 213 3.97 -29.20 16.17
C TYR A 213 3.71 -27.89 15.44
N LEU A 214 2.97 -27.91 14.33
CA LEU A 214 2.64 -26.70 13.59
C LEU A 214 1.14 -26.64 13.34
N PHE A 215 0.61 -25.42 13.24
CA PHE A 215 -0.74 -25.19 12.75
C PHE A 215 -0.78 -25.10 11.23
N LEU A 216 -1.62 -25.94 10.63
CA LEU A 216 -2.03 -25.82 9.23
C LEU A 216 -3.49 -26.24 9.12
N PHE A 217 -4.41 -25.38 9.61
CA PHE A 217 -5.86 -25.67 9.77
C PHE A 217 -6.21 -26.81 10.73
N ALA A 218 -5.22 -27.62 11.12
CA ALA A 218 -5.28 -28.66 12.14
C ALA A 218 -3.88 -28.83 12.76
N ARG A 219 -3.81 -29.61 13.85
CA ARG A 219 -2.54 -29.98 14.50
C ARG A 219 -1.73 -30.89 13.59
N VAL A 220 -0.59 -30.39 13.11
CA VAL A 220 0.36 -31.19 12.33
C VAL A 220 1.32 -31.89 13.28
N THR A 221 1.28 -33.22 13.29
CA THR A 221 2.19 -34.08 14.07
C THR A 221 3.59 -34.11 13.45
N PRO A 222 4.66 -34.36 14.23
CA PRO A 222 6.05 -34.39 13.75
C PRO A 222 6.27 -35.22 12.47
N GLY A 223 5.66 -36.41 12.38
CA GLY A 223 5.78 -37.28 11.20
C GLY A 223 5.19 -36.71 9.90
N ARG A 224 4.31 -35.70 9.99
CA ARG A 224 3.67 -35.03 8.84
C ARG A 224 4.16 -33.60 8.63
N VAL A 225 5.03 -33.09 9.50
CA VAL A 225 5.56 -31.72 9.42
C VAL A 225 6.23 -31.47 8.08
N ARG A 226 6.97 -32.45 7.55
CA ARG A 226 7.64 -32.32 6.25
C ARG A 226 6.69 -31.98 5.10
N MET A 227 5.53 -32.64 5.05
CA MET A 227 4.51 -32.39 4.02
C MET A 227 3.86 -31.02 4.21
N ALA A 228 3.51 -30.67 5.45
CA ALA A 228 2.94 -29.36 5.77
C ALA A 228 3.91 -28.21 5.44
N SER A 229 5.20 -28.38 5.72
CA SER A 229 6.24 -27.43 5.34
C SER A 229 6.40 -27.33 3.83
N GLY A 230 6.21 -28.41 3.07
CA GLY A 230 6.19 -28.38 1.60
C GLY A 230 5.03 -27.55 1.06
N PHE A 231 3.83 -27.69 1.65
CA PHE A 231 2.69 -26.84 1.32
C PHE A 231 2.97 -25.37 1.65
N MET A 232 3.51 -25.07 2.83
CA MET A 232 3.89 -23.70 3.20
C MET A 232 4.98 -23.13 2.28
N ALA A 233 5.94 -23.96 1.86
CA ALA A 233 6.96 -23.57 0.89
C ALA A 233 6.33 -23.16 -0.44
N PHE A 234 5.34 -23.92 -0.93
CA PHE A 234 4.59 -23.57 -2.12
C PHE A 234 3.86 -22.22 -1.97
N VAL A 235 3.17 -21.99 -0.84
CA VAL A 235 2.48 -20.72 -0.56
C VAL A 235 3.46 -19.55 -0.55
N PHE A 236 4.62 -19.70 0.09
CA PHE A 236 5.64 -18.65 0.16
C PHE A 236 6.32 -18.41 -1.19
N ILE A 237 6.68 -19.45 -1.94
CA ILE A 237 7.24 -19.32 -3.30
C ILE A 237 6.25 -18.62 -4.21
N TYR A 238 4.98 -19.02 -4.16
CA TYR A 238 3.94 -18.36 -4.93
C TYR A 238 3.85 -16.87 -4.56
N THR A 239 3.85 -16.57 -3.25
CA THR A 239 3.84 -15.18 -2.75
C THR A 239 5.06 -14.42 -3.24
N LEU A 240 6.25 -15.05 -3.28
CA LEU A 240 7.46 -14.44 -3.82
C LEU A 240 7.33 -14.14 -5.30
N LEU A 241 6.83 -15.08 -6.11
CA LEU A 241 6.59 -14.89 -7.53
C LEU A 241 5.59 -13.75 -7.78
N ALA A 242 4.51 -13.70 -7.00
CA ALA A 242 3.54 -12.62 -7.02
C ALA A 242 4.21 -11.26 -6.73
N VAL A 243 4.99 -11.17 -5.64
CA VAL A 243 5.74 -9.94 -5.34
C VAL A 243 6.70 -9.61 -6.48
N CYS A 244 7.50 -10.54 -6.99
CA CYS A 244 8.41 -10.31 -8.12
C CYS A 244 7.68 -9.78 -9.36
N PHE A 245 6.54 -10.37 -9.73
CA PHE A 245 5.74 -9.89 -10.85
C PHE A 245 5.20 -8.48 -10.60
N TYR A 246 4.70 -8.19 -9.39
CA TYR A 246 4.29 -6.83 -9.03
C TYR A 246 5.43 -5.85 -9.24
N GLN A 247 6.63 -6.17 -8.77
CA GLN A 247 7.78 -5.29 -8.95
C GLN A 247 8.17 -5.10 -10.42
N LEU A 248 8.17 -6.19 -11.20
CA LEU A 248 8.41 -6.13 -12.63
C LEU A 248 7.37 -5.24 -13.32
N SER A 249 6.09 -5.33 -12.94
CA SER A 249 5.04 -4.47 -13.47
C SER A 249 5.27 -2.99 -13.14
N GLN A 250 5.71 -2.69 -11.91
CA GLN A 250 6.09 -1.31 -11.52
C GLN A 250 7.27 -0.83 -12.37
N LEU A 251 8.32 -1.65 -12.51
CA LEU A 251 9.50 -1.32 -13.31
C LEU A 251 9.13 -1.04 -14.78
N ILE A 252 8.28 -1.87 -15.39
CA ILE A 252 7.79 -1.67 -16.76
C ILE A 252 7.02 -0.35 -16.87
N MET A 253 6.14 -0.04 -15.91
CA MET A 253 5.40 1.22 -15.90
C MET A 253 6.31 2.44 -15.73
N PHE A 254 7.39 2.31 -14.96
CA PHE A 254 8.38 3.39 -14.81
C PHE A 254 9.26 3.55 -16.06
N LEU A 255 9.71 2.44 -16.67
CA LEU A 255 10.58 2.47 -17.85
C LEU A 255 9.83 2.78 -19.16
N GLY A 256 8.55 2.43 -19.28
CA GLY A 256 7.75 2.62 -20.49
C GLY A 256 7.75 4.05 -21.03
N PRO A 257 7.40 5.07 -20.22
CA PRO A 257 7.47 6.47 -20.63
C PRO A 257 8.89 6.92 -21.01
N LEU A 258 9.91 6.41 -20.32
CA LEU A 258 11.31 6.73 -20.60
C LEU A 258 11.77 6.17 -21.95
N LEU A 259 11.42 4.92 -22.24
CA LEU A 259 11.69 4.27 -23.51
C LEU A 259 10.93 4.95 -24.65
N PHE A 260 9.69 5.39 -24.42
CA PHE A 260 8.89 6.13 -25.39
C PHE A 260 9.54 7.48 -25.74
N VAL A 261 9.91 8.27 -24.73
CA VAL A 261 10.63 9.54 -24.93
C VAL A 261 11.96 9.31 -25.65
N TRP A 262 12.70 8.27 -25.26
CA TRP A 262 13.97 7.92 -25.89
C TRP A 262 13.78 7.51 -27.36
N ARG A 263 12.76 6.71 -27.67
CA ARG A 263 12.42 6.27 -29.03
C ARG A 263 11.95 7.41 -29.93
N ASN A 264 11.13 8.33 -29.41
CA ASN A 264 10.59 9.47 -30.17
C ASN A 264 11.54 10.68 -30.21
N ARG A 265 12.73 10.56 -29.62
CA ARG A 265 13.74 11.62 -29.60
C ARG A 265 14.13 12.09 -31.01
N SER A 266 14.25 11.19 -31.98
CA SER A 266 14.59 11.54 -33.37
C SER A 266 13.51 12.40 -34.02
N ASN A 267 12.25 12.06 -33.81
CA ASN A 267 11.10 12.77 -34.36
C ASN A 267 10.95 14.17 -33.72
N LEU A 268 11.20 14.27 -32.41
CA LEU A 268 11.22 15.55 -31.70
C LEU A 268 12.36 16.46 -32.19
N ALA A 269 13.56 15.90 -32.45
CA ALA A 269 14.68 16.65 -33.00
C ALA A 269 14.39 17.17 -34.41
N ALA A 270 13.77 16.37 -35.27
CA ALA A 270 13.38 16.77 -36.63
C ALA A 270 12.34 17.91 -36.63
N SER A 271 11.40 17.91 -35.68
CA SER A 271 10.39 18.99 -35.57
C SER A 271 10.92 20.32 -35.04
N SER A 272 12.15 20.35 -34.52
CA SER A 272 12.79 21.55 -33.95
C SER A 272 13.65 22.31 -34.94
N GLU A 273 13.70 21.87 -36.20
CA GLU A 273 14.37 22.64 -37.24
C GLU A 273 13.67 24.00 -37.38
N PRO A 274 14.38 25.12 -37.20
CA PRO A 274 13.78 26.44 -37.14
C PRO A 274 13.13 26.73 -38.50
N GLN A 275 11.80 26.82 -38.51
CA GLN A 275 11.08 27.38 -39.64
C GLN A 275 11.67 28.77 -39.91
N ALA A 276 12.41 28.85 -41.01
CA ALA A 276 13.14 30.04 -41.39
C ALA A 276 12.15 31.21 -41.50
N ALA A 277 12.36 32.17 -40.60
CA ALA A 277 12.02 33.59 -40.67
C ALA A 277 11.22 34.02 -41.91
N ASN A 278 9.89 33.93 -41.84
CA ASN A 278 8.99 34.69 -42.72
C ASN A 278 7.65 35.02 -42.03
N SER A 279 7.63 35.14 -40.70
CA SER A 279 6.45 35.63 -39.97
C SER A 279 6.64 37.08 -39.53
N PRO A 280 5.70 38.00 -39.83
CA PRO A 280 5.82 39.42 -39.53
C PRO A 280 5.94 39.69 -38.03
N ARG A 281 6.83 40.63 -37.69
CA ARG A 281 7.17 41.06 -36.31
C ARG A 281 5.92 41.53 -35.56
N VAL A 282 5.48 40.75 -34.58
CA VAL A 282 4.55 41.23 -33.54
C VAL A 282 5.40 41.90 -32.44
N PRO A 283 5.11 43.15 -32.03
CA PRO A 283 5.89 43.86 -31.03
C PRO A 283 5.79 43.18 -29.66
N SER A 284 6.95 42.94 -29.05
CA SER A 284 7.10 42.30 -27.75
C SER A 284 6.69 43.25 -26.61
N ILE A 285 5.70 42.84 -25.81
CA ILE A 285 5.39 43.47 -24.52
C ILE A 285 6.39 42.93 -23.49
N ALA A 286 7.23 43.82 -22.96
CA ALA A 286 8.19 43.53 -21.92
C ALA A 286 7.47 43.46 -20.56
N GLY A 287 7.26 42.26 -20.04
CA GLY A 287 6.71 42.04 -18.71
C GLY A 287 7.01 40.63 -18.23
N SER A 288 7.74 40.53 -17.12
CA SER A 288 8.31 39.33 -16.53
C SER A 288 7.28 38.21 -16.29
N GLN A 289 7.45 37.08 -16.97
CA GLN A 289 6.97 35.79 -16.52
C GLN A 289 8.03 34.75 -16.86
N ASP A 290 8.63 34.16 -15.83
CA ASP A 290 9.57 33.03 -15.95
C ASP A 290 8.85 31.86 -16.63
N SER A 291 8.96 31.82 -17.95
CA SER A 291 8.28 30.86 -18.80
C SER A 291 8.84 29.47 -18.54
N ILE A 292 8.00 28.62 -17.97
CA ILE A 292 8.21 27.18 -17.94
C ILE A 292 8.56 26.76 -19.39
N PRO A 293 9.69 26.06 -19.62
CA PRO A 293 10.11 25.73 -20.98
C PRO A 293 9.00 24.98 -21.72
N ALA A 294 8.64 25.41 -22.93
CA ALA A 294 7.59 24.77 -23.74
C ALA A 294 7.80 23.24 -23.91
N SER A 295 9.05 22.78 -23.84
CA SER A 295 9.41 21.36 -23.80
C SER A 295 8.96 20.64 -22.53
N LEU A 296 8.99 21.30 -21.37
CA LEU A 296 8.51 20.76 -20.10
C LEU A 296 6.97 20.71 -20.08
N LEU A 297 6.31 21.75 -20.60
CA LEU A 297 4.85 21.78 -20.75
C LEU A 297 4.36 20.67 -21.70
N ARG A 298 5.05 20.45 -22.84
CA ARG A 298 4.78 19.33 -23.74
C ARG A 298 5.09 17.97 -23.12
N PHE A 299 6.11 17.86 -22.26
CA PHE A 299 6.41 16.62 -21.54
C PHE A 299 5.28 16.24 -20.57
N VAL A 300 4.72 17.23 -19.88
CA VAL A 300 3.54 17.06 -19.01
C VAL A 300 2.31 16.70 -19.86
N GLN A 301 2.08 17.36 -21.00
CA GLN A 301 0.95 17.07 -21.88
C GLN A 301 1.05 15.69 -22.57
N LEU A 302 2.24 15.25 -22.99
CA LEU A 302 2.46 13.91 -23.57
C LEU A 302 2.39 12.79 -22.53
N GLY A 303 2.79 13.07 -21.28
CA GLY A 303 2.57 12.15 -20.16
C GLY A 303 1.08 11.96 -19.84
N VAL A 304 0.26 12.98 -20.09
CA VAL A 304 -1.21 12.97 -19.91
C VAL A 304 -1.95 12.27 -21.08
N GLN A 305 -1.31 12.11 -22.24
CA GLN A 305 -1.90 11.43 -23.41
C GLN A 305 -1.70 9.91 -23.46
N PHE A 306 -0.95 9.32 -22.53
CA PHE A 306 -1.10 7.88 -22.29
C PHE A 306 -2.52 7.68 -21.77
N ASP A 307 -3.37 7.06 -22.58
CA ASP A 307 -4.80 6.91 -22.29
C ASP A 307 -4.96 6.36 -20.88
N ASP A 308 -5.40 7.21 -19.94
CA ASP A 308 -5.47 6.89 -18.51
C ASP A 308 -6.30 5.63 -18.28
N ALA A 309 -7.20 5.29 -19.21
CA ALA A 309 -7.98 4.07 -19.21
C ALA A 309 -7.09 2.81 -19.27
N ASP A 310 -6.12 2.73 -20.19
CA ASP A 310 -5.31 1.53 -20.43
C ASP A 310 -4.23 1.32 -19.37
N ALA A 311 -3.62 2.40 -18.89
CA ALA A 311 -2.67 2.34 -17.78
C ALA A 311 -3.36 1.96 -16.46
N VAL A 312 -4.59 2.43 -16.25
CA VAL A 312 -5.42 2.03 -15.10
C VAL A 312 -5.88 0.58 -15.24
N LEU A 313 -6.32 0.15 -16.43
CA LEU A 313 -6.76 -1.23 -16.69
C LEU A 313 -5.62 -2.23 -16.51
N PHE A 314 -4.41 -1.91 -17.02
CA PHE A 314 -3.20 -2.71 -16.84
C PHE A 314 -2.74 -2.75 -15.38
N ARG A 315 -2.81 -1.63 -14.65
CA ARG A 315 -2.59 -1.62 -13.19
C ARG A 315 -3.64 -2.46 -12.46
N GLN A 316 -4.90 -2.40 -12.86
CA GLN A 316 -5.98 -3.15 -12.23
C GLN A 316 -5.84 -4.65 -12.49
N SER A 317 -5.53 -5.05 -13.72
CA SER A 317 -5.35 -6.45 -14.10
C SER A 317 -4.08 -7.05 -13.51
N ALA A 318 -2.97 -6.30 -13.42
CA ALA A 318 -1.77 -6.74 -12.71
C ALA A 318 -2.02 -6.85 -11.20
N ILE A 319 -2.71 -5.91 -10.57
CA ILE A 319 -3.06 -5.99 -9.15
C ILE A 319 -4.04 -7.15 -8.88
N GLN A 320 -5.02 -7.38 -9.76
CA GLN A 320 -5.93 -8.52 -9.64
C GLN A 320 -5.21 -9.86 -9.88
N MET A 321 -4.39 -10.00 -10.93
CA MET A 321 -3.64 -11.25 -11.16
C MET A 321 -2.62 -11.55 -10.06
N VAL A 322 -1.99 -10.54 -9.48
CA VAL A 322 -0.88 -10.77 -8.54
C VAL A 322 -1.35 -10.98 -7.11
N TYR A 323 -2.38 -10.24 -6.69
CA TYR A 323 -2.88 -10.31 -5.32
C TYR A 323 -4.16 -11.11 -5.23
N VAL A 324 -5.10 -10.95 -6.17
CA VAL A 324 -6.36 -11.69 -6.11
C VAL A 324 -6.15 -13.15 -6.49
N LEU A 325 -5.23 -13.50 -7.40
CA LEU A 325 -5.01 -14.90 -7.78
C LEU A 325 -4.50 -15.84 -6.64
N PRO A 326 -3.45 -15.49 -5.84
CA PRO A 326 -3.06 -16.27 -4.66
C PRO A 326 -4.18 -16.35 -3.62
N LEU A 327 -4.81 -15.21 -3.38
CA LEU A 327 -5.93 -15.09 -2.45
C LEU A 327 -7.10 -15.94 -2.95
N THR A 328 -7.33 -16.03 -4.26
CA THR A 328 -8.35 -16.88 -4.87
C THR A 328 -7.96 -18.33 -4.92
N VAL A 329 -6.68 -18.72 -4.95
CA VAL A 329 -6.30 -20.13 -4.80
C VAL A 329 -6.55 -20.57 -3.37
N ILE A 330 -6.19 -19.75 -2.37
CA ILE A 330 -6.56 -20.00 -0.97
C ILE A 330 -8.08 -19.93 -0.81
N PHE A 331 -8.77 -18.97 -1.43
CA PHE A 331 -10.22 -18.84 -1.40
C PHE A 331 -10.92 -19.99 -2.12
N VAL A 332 -10.38 -20.52 -3.22
CA VAL A 332 -10.90 -21.70 -3.92
C VAL A 332 -10.63 -22.91 -3.05
N LEU A 333 -9.47 -23.06 -2.43
CA LEU A 333 -9.22 -24.19 -1.52
C LEU A 333 -10.11 -24.11 -0.26
N VAL A 334 -10.35 -22.92 0.28
CA VAL A 334 -11.24 -22.68 1.43
C VAL A 334 -12.72 -22.78 1.03
N ASP A 335 -13.15 -22.21 -0.09
CA ASP A 335 -14.51 -22.30 -0.65
C ASP A 335 -14.84 -23.73 -1.06
N GLN A 336 -13.92 -24.44 -1.72
CA GLN A 336 -14.08 -25.87 -2.02
C GLN A 336 -14.08 -26.70 -0.72
N GLY A 337 -13.26 -26.36 0.28
CA GLY A 337 -13.30 -26.99 1.59
C GLY A 337 -14.61 -26.75 2.34
N VAL A 338 -15.13 -25.52 2.33
CA VAL A 338 -16.42 -25.13 2.94
C VAL A 338 -17.58 -25.76 2.18
N ARG A 339 -17.56 -25.78 0.85
CA ARG A 339 -18.56 -26.48 0.01
C ARG A 339 -18.52 -27.98 0.27
N LEU A 340 -17.35 -28.57 0.46
CA LEU A 340 -17.21 -29.98 0.83
C LEU A 340 -17.83 -30.24 2.21
N ILE A 341 -17.58 -29.37 3.20
CA ILE A 341 -18.19 -29.46 4.55
C ILE A 341 -19.72 -29.24 4.50
N LEU A 342 -20.20 -28.30 3.69
CA LEU A 342 -21.64 -28.03 3.51
C LEU A 342 -22.34 -29.15 2.72
N TRP A 343 -21.61 -29.80 1.82
CA TRP A 343 -22.06 -30.97 1.09
C TRP A 343 -22.14 -32.20 2.01
N THR A 344 -21.13 -32.43 2.86
CA THR A 344 -21.15 -33.53 3.84
C THR A 344 -22.18 -33.32 4.95
N THR A 345 -22.52 -32.07 5.28
CA THR A 345 -23.58 -31.74 6.26
C THR A 345 -24.99 -31.68 5.66
N GLY A 346 -25.15 -32.01 4.37
CA GLY A 346 -26.47 -32.24 3.75
C GLY A 346 -27.34 -31.00 3.52
N GLN A 347 -26.78 -29.78 3.65
CA GLN A 347 -27.53 -28.52 3.55
C GLN A 347 -27.65 -27.96 2.11
N SER A 348 -26.99 -28.58 1.11
CA SER A 348 -26.92 -28.05 -0.26
C SER A 348 -28.12 -28.47 -1.13
N LYS A 349 -29.29 -27.85 -0.93
CA LYS A 349 -30.44 -27.97 -1.85
C LYS A 349 -31.27 -26.69 -2.02
N LYS A 350 -30.69 -25.48 -2.02
CA LYS A 350 -31.43 -24.30 -2.51
C LYS A 350 -30.59 -23.31 -3.35
N PRO A 351 -31.04 -22.95 -4.57
CA PRO A 351 -30.35 -22.01 -5.47
C PRO A 351 -30.75 -20.57 -5.17
N TRP A 352 -30.17 -19.95 -4.15
CA TRP A 352 -30.45 -18.53 -3.80
C TRP A 352 -29.43 -17.52 -4.36
N VAL A 353 -28.38 -17.99 -5.05
CA VAL A 353 -27.22 -17.16 -5.38
C VAL A 353 -27.37 -16.43 -6.73
N ASP A 354 -28.06 -17.01 -7.70
CA ASP A 354 -28.15 -16.48 -9.06
C ASP A 354 -28.90 -15.14 -9.23
N PRO A 355 -29.97 -14.81 -8.45
CA PRO A 355 -30.64 -13.52 -8.59
C PRO A 355 -29.79 -12.33 -8.10
N LEU A 356 -28.91 -12.56 -7.12
CA LEU A 356 -28.14 -11.50 -6.47
C LEU A 356 -27.03 -10.96 -7.39
N PHE A 357 -26.41 -11.83 -8.19
CA PHE A 357 -25.35 -11.45 -9.12
C PHE A 357 -25.85 -10.79 -10.41
N LYS A 358 -27.14 -10.97 -10.75
CA LYS A 358 -27.71 -10.44 -12.00
C LYS A 358 -28.14 -8.97 -11.88
N ALA A 359 -28.57 -8.53 -10.69
CA ALA A 359 -28.95 -7.14 -10.42
C ALA A 359 -27.73 -6.18 -10.33
N GLU A 360 -26.53 -6.69 -10.08
CA GLU A 360 -25.31 -5.89 -9.88
C GLU A 360 -24.71 -5.33 -11.20
N ARG A 361 -25.21 -5.78 -12.36
CA ARG A 361 -24.62 -5.48 -13.67
C ARG A 361 -25.16 -4.21 -14.33
N GLU A 362 -26.28 -3.64 -13.86
CA GLU A 362 -26.96 -2.55 -14.56
C GLU A 362 -26.62 -1.13 -14.06
N ASP A 363 -26.11 -0.96 -12.82
CA ASP A 363 -26.12 0.39 -12.20
C ASP A 363 -24.76 1.11 -12.08
N GLY A 364 -23.67 0.59 -12.67
CA GLY A 364 -22.35 1.28 -12.77
C GLY A 364 -21.64 1.62 -11.44
N THR A 365 -22.34 1.56 -10.31
CA THR A 365 -21.86 1.75 -8.94
C THR A 365 -21.49 0.37 -8.39
N ARG A 366 -20.19 0.08 -8.30
CA ARG A 366 -19.70 -1.18 -7.71
C ARG A 366 -20.27 -1.33 -6.29
N GLY A 367 -21.15 -2.30 -6.11
CA GLY A 367 -22.01 -2.43 -4.93
C GLY A 367 -21.29 -2.77 -3.61
N PRO A 368 -21.99 -2.58 -2.48
CA PRO A 368 -21.50 -2.85 -1.12
C PRO A 368 -21.11 -4.33 -0.89
N LEU A 369 -21.65 -5.26 -1.70
CA LEU A 369 -21.38 -6.69 -1.61
C LEU A 369 -19.89 -7.02 -1.78
N SER A 370 -19.23 -6.37 -2.75
CA SER A 370 -17.79 -6.54 -2.98
C SER A 370 -16.92 -6.06 -1.81
N SER A 371 -17.41 -5.11 -1.00
CA SER A 371 -16.70 -4.62 0.19
C SER A 371 -16.87 -5.58 1.38
N MET A 372 -18.07 -6.13 1.57
CA MET A 372 -18.34 -7.08 2.65
C MET A 372 -17.55 -8.39 2.47
N SER A 373 -17.44 -8.90 1.24
CA SER A 373 -16.66 -10.11 0.95
C SER A 373 -15.18 -9.94 1.29
N VAL A 374 -14.59 -8.77 1.00
CA VAL A 374 -13.20 -8.47 1.33
C VAL A 374 -13.00 -8.36 2.85
N ALA A 375 -13.90 -7.68 3.56
CA ALA A 375 -13.83 -7.56 5.02
C ALA A 375 -13.94 -8.92 5.72
N LEU A 376 -14.88 -9.76 5.30
CA LEU A 376 -15.03 -11.13 5.82
C LEU A 376 -13.77 -11.96 5.56
N TYR A 377 -13.20 -11.85 4.36
CA TYR A 377 -11.96 -12.53 4.02
C TYR A 377 -10.81 -12.12 4.95
N VAL A 378 -10.63 -10.82 5.17
CA VAL A 378 -9.60 -10.31 6.08
C VAL A 378 -9.84 -10.79 7.51
N PHE A 379 -11.08 -10.78 7.96
CA PHE A 379 -11.44 -11.30 9.29
C PHE A 379 -11.05 -12.77 9.44
N VAL A 380 -11.38 -13.62 8.47
CA VAL A 380 -11.02 -15.05 8.48
C VAL A 380 -9.50 -15.23 8.45
N ALA A 381 -8.78 -14.47 7.62
CA ALA A 381 -7.33 -14.53 7.55
C ALA A 381 -6.68 -14.14 8.89
N ILE A 382 -7.14 -13.05 9.51
CA ILE A 382 -6.68 -12.61 10.85
C ILE A 382 -6.95 -13.70 11.88
N ALA A 383 -8.16 -14.25 11.92
CA ALA A 383 -8.54 -15.28 12.87
C ALA A 383 -7.65 -16.52 12.72
N LEU A 384 -7.41 -16.97 11.49
CA LEU A 384 -6.51 -18.10 11.20
C LEU A 384 -5.06 -17.82 11.57
N SER A 385 -4.57 -16.59 11.36
CA SER A 385 -3.22 -16.20 11.79
C SER A 385 -3.08 -16.19 13.32
N ILE A 386 -4.08 -15.66 14.05
CA ILE A 386 -4.10 -15.68 15.52
C ILE A 386 -4.13 -17.13 16.01
N LEU A 387 -5.07 -17.94 15.52
CA LEU A 387 -5.16 -19.36 15.87
C LEU A 387 -3.86 -20.10 15.54
N GLY A 388 -3.23 -19.80 14.40
CA GLY A 388 -1.97 -20.40 14.01
C GLY A 388 -0.85 -20.11 14.98
N VAL A 389 -0.75 -18.88 15.48
CA VAL A 389 0.25 -18.49 16.48
C VAL A 389 -0.06 -19.12 17.83
N GLU A 390 -1.27 -18.94 18.36
CA GLU A 390 -1.65 -19.41 19.70
C GLU A 390 -1.63 -20.93 19.82
N LEU A 391 -2.14 -21.65 18.82
CA LEU A 391 -2.12 -23.11 18.84
C LEU A 391 -0.71 -23.66 18.68
N THR A 392 0.16 -23.01 17.88
CA THR A 392 1.57 -23.43 17.77
C THR A 392 2.30 -23.22 19.10
N LEU A 393 2.03 -22.14 19.83
CA LEU A 393 2.60 -21.95 21.18
C LEU A 393 2.15 -23.02 22.16
N VAL A 394 0.84 -23.28 22.23
CA VAL A 394 0.27 -24.27 23.15
C VAL A 394 0.73 -25.68 22.82
N TRP A 395 0.76 -26.07 21.53
CA TRP A 395 1.12 -27.44 21.14
C TRP A 395 2.60 -27.77 21.28
N ASN A 396 3.48 -26.77 21.30
CA ASN A 396 4.91 -26.96 21.57
C ASN A 396 5.29 -26.65 23.03
N SER A 397 4.30 -26.46 23.92
CA SER A 397 4.52 -26.15 25.33
C SER A 397 5.53 -25.01 25.52
N ILE A 398 5.35 -23.92 24.77
CA ILE A 398 6.25 -22.75 24.88
C ILE A 398 5.78 -21.91 26.06
N SER A 399 6.61 -21.80 27.10
CA SER A 399 6.35 -21.04 28.32
C SER A 399 7.17 -19.76 28.40
N GLY A 400 6.98 -18.98 29.47
CA GLY A 400 7.69 -17.71 29.67
C GLY A 400 7.24 -16.56 28.77
N VAL A 401 6.25 -16.78 27.88
CA VAL A 401 5.78 -15.81 26.88
C VAL A 401 4.35 -15.31 27.09
N TYR A 402 3.72 -15.70 28.20
CA TYR A 402 2.36 -15.29 28.59
C TYR A 402 2.34 -14.16 29.63
N GLU A 403 3.51 -13.61 29.96
CA GLU A 403 3.64 -12.56 30.96
C GLU A 403 4.29 -11.31 30.34
N ILE A 404 3.77 -10.13 30.71
CA ILE A 404 4.31 -8.85 30.26
C ILE A 404 5.36 -8.39 31.27
N LYS A 405 6.60 -8.83 31.08
CA LYS A 405 7.72 -8.55 32.00
C LYS A 405 8.70 -7.50 31.51
N SER A 406 8.74 -7.22 30.20
CA SER A 406 9.74 -6.34 29.60
C SER A 406 9.12 -5.07 28.97
N PRO A 407 9.82 -3.93 29.00
CA PRO A 407 9.41 -2.72 28.28
C PRO A 407 9.23 -2.95 26.77
N GLY A 408 10.01 -3.87 26.20
CA GLY A 408 9.91 -4.28 24.79
C GLY A 408 8.54 -4.85 24.41
N GLN A 409 7.81 -5.43 25.36
CA GLN A 409 6.43 -5.92 25.16
C GLN A 409 5.37 -4.85 25.43
N LEU A 410 5.65 -3.92 26.33
CA LEU A 410 4.71 -2.87 26.72
C LEU A 410 4.48 -1.86 25.60
N ILE A 411 5.54 -1.46 24.89
CA ILE A 411 5.46 -0.47 23.81
C ILE A 411 4.51 -0.94 22.69
N PRO A 412 4.67 -2.16 22.11
CA PRO A 412 3.74 -2.70 21.13
C PRO A 412 2.29 -2.78 21.63
N LEU A 413 2.10 -3.20 22.88
CA LEU A 413 0.78 -3.31 23.48
C LEU A 413 0.07 -1.95 23.55
N ILE A 414 0.74 -0.92 24.06
CA ILE A 414 0.18 0.44 24.19
C ILE A 414 -0.15 1.02 22.82
N ILE A 415 0.73 0.87 21.82
CA ILE A 415 0.47 1.38 20.47
C ILE A 415 -0.72 0.63 19.83
N GLY A 416 -0.78 -0.70 19.99
CA GLY A 416 -1.91 -1.50 19.50
C GLY A 416 -3.25 -1.11 20.14
N MET A 417 -3.29 -0.95 21.46
CA MET A 417 -4.48 -0.49 22.17
C MET A 417 -4.87 0.95 21.78
N GLY A 418 -3.89 1.86 21.69
CA GLY A 418 -4.14 3.25 21.31
C GLY A 418 -4.69 3.38 19.90
N THR A 419 -4.15 2.64 18.94
CA THR A 419 -4.67 2.61 17.56
C THR A 419 -6.09 2.07 17.50
N LEU A 420 -6.39 1.00 18.24
CA LEU A 420 -7.75 0.45 18.33
C LEU A 420 -8.72 1.45 18.98
N GLY A 421 -8.33 2.06 20.09
CA GLY A 421 -9.11 3.06 20.79
C GLY A 421 -9.43 4.27 19.90
N GLN A 422 -8.46 4.75 19.12
CA GLN A 422 -8.67 5.84 18.16
C GLN A 422 -9.71 5.48 17.08
N VAL A 423 -9.64 4.26 16.52
CA VAL A 423 -10.62 3.81 15.50
C VAL A 423 -12.01 3.66 16.09
N LEU A 424 -12.11 3.06 17.28
CA LEU A 424 -13.40 2.90 17.98
C LEU A 424 -14.01 4.25 18.37
N TRP A 425 -13.19 5.17 18.87
CA TRP A 425 -13.64 6.52 19.26
C TRP A 425 -14.19 7.30 18.06
N LYS A 426 -13.50 7.28 16.91
CA LYS A 426 -13.98 7.92 15.70
C LYS A 426 -15.30 7.33 15.19
N LYS A 427 -15.42 6.00 15.20
CA LYS A 427 -16.68 5.33 14.86
C LYS A 427 -17.82 5.69 15.81
N LEU A 428 -17.53 5.78 17.11
CA LEU A 428 -18.51 6.15 18.11
C LEU A 428 -19.02 7.57 17.87
N ILE A 429 -18.12 8.54 17.69
CA ILE A 429 -18.47 9.95 17.44
C ILE A 429 -19.26 10.09 16.14
N SER A 430 -18.77 9.52 15.04
CA SER A 430 -19.49 9.59 13.75
C SER A 430 -20.87 8.94 13.80
N GLY A 431 -21.00 7.83 14.53
CA GLY A 431 -22.30 7.19 14.77
C GLY A 431 -23.23 8.08 15.59
N PHE A 432 -22.70 8.78 16.60
CA PHE A 432 -23.44 9.74 17.41
C PHE A 432 -23.89 10.96 16.60
N GLU A 433 -23.00 11.57 15.79
CA GLU A 433 -23.35 12.67 14.89
C GLU A 433 -24.48 12.27 13.92
N THR A 434 -24.37 11.11 13.28
CA THR A 434 -25.42 10.59 12.39
C THR A 434 -26.74 10.37 13.13
N LEU A 435 -26.70 9.94 14.39
CA LEU A 435 -27.89 9.77 15.22
C LEU A 435 -28.51 11.12 15.58
N VAL A 436 -27.70 12.10 15.97
CA VAL A 436 -28.13 13.47 16.28
C VAL A 436 -28.80 14.09 15.06
N ASP A 437 -28.21 13.99 13.87
CA ASP A 437 -28.79 14.52 12.63
C ASP A 437 -30.18 13.92 12.35
N ARG A 438 -30.35 12.62 12.58
CA ARG A 438 -31.64 11.93 12.44
C ARG A 438 -32.67 12.37 13.48
N LEU A 439 -32.24 12.66 14.71
CA LEU A 439 -33.13 13.09 15.80
C LEU A 439 -33.54 14.56 15.68
N VAL A 440 -32.64 15.43 15.20
CA VAL A 440 -32.92 16.86 14.98
C VAL A 440 -33.78 17.09 13.74
N GLY A 441 -33.96 16.08 12.88
CA GLY A 441 -34.89 16.15 11.75
C GLY A 441 -34.48 17.17 10.67
N GLN A 442 -33.26 17.71 10.72
CA GLN A 442 -32.72 18.52 9.64
C GLN A 442 -32.33 17.58 8.50
N SER A 443 -33.21 17.49 7.51
CA SER A 443 -32.89 16.92 6.21
C SER A 443 -31.68 17.70 5.64
N PRO A 444 -30.50 17.07 5.46
CA PRO A 444 -29.28 17.77 5.02
C PRO A 444 -29.38 18.36 3.61
N GLY A 445 -30.48 18.12 2.89
CA GLY A 445 -30.69 18.58 1.52
C GLY A 445 -31.46 19.88 1.36
N ASP A 446 -32.22 20.35 2.36
CA ASP A 446 -33.16 21.48 2.13
C ASP A 446 -32.62 22.85 2.53
N VAL A 447 -31.58 22.93 3.36
CA VAL A 447 -31.07 24.23 3.83
C VAL A 447 -30.25 24.95 2.76
N ASN A 448 -29.43 24.23 1.99
CA ASN A 448 -28.60 24.87 0.96
C ASN A 448 -29.38 25.19 -0.33
N HIS A 449 -30.35 24.36 -0.72
CA HIS A 449 -31.17 24.66 -1.90
C HIS A 449 -32.25 25.71 -1.64
N GLY A 450 -32.70 25.89 -0.40
CA GLY A 450 -33.57 27.01 -0.04
C GLY A 450 -32.83 28.34 -0.16
N ALA A 451 -31.66 28.46 0.48
CA ALA A 451 -30.88 29.70 0.50
C ALA A 451 -30.25 30.05 -0.86
N GLU A 452 -29.75 29.08 -1.63
CA GLU A 452 -29.28 29.35 -3.00
C GLU A 452 -30.42 29.70 -3.94
N ARG A 453 -31.61 29.09 -3.84
CA ARG A 453 -32.76 29.50 -4.67
C ARG A 453 -33.31 30.86 -4.26
N GLU A 454 -33.27 31.22 -2.99
CA GLU A 454 -33.61 32.59 -2.53
C GLU A 454 -32.57 33.61 -2.99
N LEU A 455 -31.27 33.29 -2.94
CA LEU A 455 -30.24 34.18 -3.48
C LEU A 455 -30.34 34.30 -5.01
N ASP A 456 -30.61 33.21 -5.73
CA ASP A 456 -30.81 33.23 -7.18
C ASP A 456 -32.11 33.95 -7.57
N SER A 457 -33.18 33.86 -6.75
CA SER A 457 -34.41 34.61 -6.99
C SER A 457 -34.20 36.10 -6.71
N ILE A 458 -33.51 36.46 -5.62
CA ILE A 458 -33.16 37.86 -5.32
C ILE A 458 -32.19 38.43 -6.36
N ALA A 459 -31.25 37.63 -6.88
CA ALA A 459 -30.30 38.05 -7.91
C ALA A 459 -30.98 38.23 -9.28
N ARG A 460 -31.99 37.40 -9.62
CA ARG A 460 -32.78 37.57 -10.86
C ARG A 460 -33.80 38.70 -10.78
N GLU A 461 -34.33 39.01 -9.59
CA GLU A 461 -35.29 40.09 -9.42
C GLU A 461 -34.61 41.47 -9.27
N ARG A 462 -33.29 41.51 -9.07
CA ARG A 462 -32.46 42.74 -9.01
C ARG A 462 -31.45 42.90 -10.13
N THR A 463 -31.71 42.38 -11.33
CA THR A 463 -31.12 42.99 -12.54
C THR A 463 -31.87 44.29 -12.85
N VAL A 464 -31.67 45.28 -12.00
CA VAL A 464 -31.99 46.68 -12.30
C VAL A 464 -30.91 47.15 -13.26
N ASP A 465 -31.30 47.64 -14.42
CA ASP A 465 -30.41 48.35 -15.34
C ASP A 465 -29.73 49.49 -14.57
N ILE A 466 -28.47 49.30 -14.20
CA ILE A 466 -27.68 50.34 -13.57
C ILE A 466 -27.30 51.31 -14.68
N GLU A 467 -28.08 52.38 -14.82
CA GLU A 467 -27.67 53.55 -15.58
C GLU A 467 -26.31 54.04 -15.06
N ALA A 468 -25.38 54.21 -16.00
CA ALA A 468 -24.04 54.73 -15.70
C ALA A 468 -24.16 56.13 -15.09
N GLY A 469 -23.94 56.24 -13.77
CA GLY A 469 -24.02 57.50 -13.04
C GLY A 469 -24.57 57.41 -11.61
N ALA A 470 -25.11 56.27 -11.19
CA ALA A 470 -25.64 56.12 -9.83
C ALA A 470 -24.53 56.03 -8.76
N SER A 471 -24.62 56.87 -7.73
CA SER A 471 -23.79 56.80 -6.53
C SER A 471 -24.57 56.09 -5.41
N PHE A 472 -23.96 55.10 -4.77
CA PHE A 472 -24.56 54.41 -3.61
C PHE A 472 -23.77 54.72 -2.34
N GLN A 473 -24.50 54.97 -1.25
CA GLN A 473 -23.94 55.25 0.07
C GLN A 473 -23.88 53.93 0.86
N LEU A 474 -22.67 53.51 1.23
CA LEU A 474 -22.47 52.33 2.07
C LEU A 474 -22.84 52.63 3.54
N PRO A 475 -23.14 51.60 4.36
CA PRO A 475 -23.53 51.76 5.77
C PRO A 475 -22.51 52.57 6.60
N ASP A 476 -21.25 52.58 6.19
CA ASP A 476 -20.16 53.33 6.82
C ASP A 476 -20.02 54.77 6.30
N SER A 477 -21.07 55.35 5.70
CA SER A 477 -21.10 56.73 5.17
C SER A 477 -20.07 57.07 4.05
N ARG A 478 -19.47 56.04 3.43
CA ARG A 478 -18.58 56.20 2.25
C ARG A 478 -19.37 56.07 0.95
N TRP A 479 -19.14 57.00 0.02
CA TRP A 479 -19.71 56.97 -1.33
C TRP A 479 -18.80 56.22 -2.28
N MET A 480 -19.34 55.22 -2.97
CA MET A 480 -18.62 54.51 -4.05
C MET A 480 -19.21 54.97 -5.39
N VAL A 481 -18.37 55.58 -6.23
CA VAL A 481 -18.75 56.02 -7.58
C VAL A 481 -18.30 54.95 -8.57
N VAL A 482 -19.26 54.34 -9.27
CA VAL A 482 -18.96 53.35 -10.32
C VAL A 482 -18.40 54.10 -11.54
N SER A 483 -17.13 53.88 -11.87
CA SER A 483 -16.50 54.55 -13.00
C SER A 483 -16.93 53.92 -14.33
N SER A 484 -17.18 54.77 -15.32
CA SER A 484 -17.74 54.42 -16.63
C SER A 484 -16.77 53.73 -17.60
N SER A 485 -15.68 53.12 -17.13
CA SER A 485 -14.60 52.63 -18.00
C SER A 485 -14.74 51.17 -18.49
N LEU A 486 -15.83 50.47 -18.15
CA LEU A 486 -16.11 49.13 -18.66
C LEU A 486 -16.98 49.15 -19.92
N ARG A 487 -16.47 49.78 -21.00
CA ARG A 487 -17.05 49.66 -22.33
C ARG A 487 -16.43 48.43 -23.01
N ARG A 488 -17.14 47.29 -22.99
CA ARG A 488 -16.84 46.14 -23.85
C ARG A 488 -16.91 46.61 -25.30
N THR A 489 -15.79 46.63 -26.01
CA THR A 489 -15.73 46.80 -27.46
C THR A 489 -16.32 45.57 -28.12
N ALA A 490 -17.59 45.66 -28.53
CA ALA A 490 -18.16 44.78 -29.53
C ALA A 490 -17.52 45.11 -30.90
N ALA A 491 -17.10 44.08 -31.63
CA ALA A 491 -16.49 44.21 -32.93
C ALA A 491 -17.50 44.68 -33.98
N GLU A 492 -17.16 45.73 -34.73
CA GLU A 492 -17.88 46.14 -35.94
C GLU A 492 -17.56 45.21 -37.13
N PRO A 493 -18.53 44.91 -38.01
CA PRO A 493 -18.30 44.17 -39.25
C PRO A 493 -17.71 45.09 -40.33
N SER A 494 -16.70 44.58 -41.05
CA SER A 494 -16.06 45.24 -42.19
C SER A 494 -17.00 45.41 -43.39
N PRO A 495 -16.99 46.56 -44.10
CA PRO A 495 -17.64 46.68 -45.39
C PRO A 495 -16.74 46.17 -46.53
N SER A 496 -17.38 45.56 -47.51
CA SER A 496 -16.86 45.07 -48.77
C SER A 496 -16.19 46.15 -49.64
N ALA A 497 -15.01 45.84 -50.17
CA ALA A 497 -14.53 46.22 -51.49
C ALA A 497 -13.48 45.21 -51.96
#